data_AF-A0A849TXP4-F1
#
_entry.id   AF-A0A849TXP4-F1
#
_cell.length_a   1.000
_cell.length_b   1.000
_cell.length_c   1.000
_cell.angle_alpha   90.00
_cell.angle_beta   90.00
_cell.angle_gamma   90.00
#
_symmetry.space_group_name_H-M   'P 1'
#
loop_
_entity.id
_entity.type
_entity.pdbx_description
1 polymer ?
#
loop_
_entity_poly.entity_id
_entity_poly.type
_entity_poly.pdbx_seq_one_letter_code
_entity_poly.pdbx_strand_id
1 'polypeptide(L)' 'LRALCLLAKLGATLAATLTYGMKSGMLTKGWMPGRYFARWKKDELAKTLHRADWQVLSSRVVSNQERKGRWINVIARRR' A
#
# COMPACT_ATOMS: atom_id res chain seq x y z
N LEU A 1 4.60 -7.06 -3.20
CA LEU A 1 3.20 -7.35 -3.62
C LEU A 1 3.07 -8.62 -4.45
N ARG A 2 3.84 -8.79 -5.54
CA ARG A 2 3.87 -10.05 -6.32
C ARG A 2 4.33 -11.26 -5.52
N ALA A 3 5.41 -11.14 -4.75
CA ALA A 3 5.89 -12.21 -3.87
C ALA A 3 4.83 -12.65 -2.84
N LEU A 4 4.08 -11.71 -2.26
CA LEU A 4 2.97 -12.02 -1.37
C LEU A 4 1.84 -12.76 -2.08
N CYS A 5 1.57 -12.42 -3.36
CA CYS A 5 0.57 -13.13 -4.15
C CYS A 5 0.95 -14.61 -4.33
N LEU A 6 2.23 -14.88 -4.64
CA LEU A 6 2.75 -16.24 -4.80
C LEU A 6 2.61 -17.10 -3.52
N LEU A 7 2.70 -16.48 -2.34
CA LEU A 7 2.59 -17.17 -1.05
C LEU A 7 1.15 -17.34 -0.56
N ALA A 8 0.23 -16.46 -0.96
CA ALA A 8 -1.16 -16.47 -0.51
C ALA A 8 -1.97 -17.56 -1.23
N LYS A 9 -2.99 -18.18 -0.62
CA LYS A 9 -3.89 -19.10 -1.36
C LYS A 9 -4.82 -18.31 -2.30
N LEU A 10 -5.36 -18.96 -3.34
CA LEU A 10 -6.42 -18.36 -4.17
C LEU A 10 -7.56 -17.87 -3.30
N GLY A 11 -8.07 -16.68 -3.59
CA GLY A 11 -9.14 -16.05 -2.81
C GLY A 11 -8.72 -15.47 -1.46
N ALA A 12 -7.45 -15.55 -1.05
CA ALA A 12 -6.96 -14.98 0.20
C ALA A 12 -7.00 -13.44 0.20
N THR A 13 -7.14 -12.85 1.39
CA THR A 13 -7.25 -11.41 1.59
C THR A 13 -5.92 -10.80 2.04
N LEU A 14 -5.49 -9.75 1.36
CA LEU A 14 -4.41 -8.86 1.74
C LEU A 14 -5.00 -7.59 2.36
N ALA A 15 -4.67 -7.31 3.61
CA ALA A 15 -4.88 -6.01 4.23
C ALA A 15 -3.53 -5.33 4.45
N ALA A 16 -3.36 -4.10 3.95
CA ALA A 16 -2.09 -3.38 4.09
C ALA A 16 -2.32 -1.88 4.27
N THR A 17 -1.40 -1.26 5.03
CA THR A 17 -1.32 0.19 5.22
C THR A 17 0.00 0.68 4.64
N LEU A 18 -0.07 1.58 3.66
CA LEU A 18 1.10 2.15 2.98
C LEU A 18 1.12 3.67 3.12
N THR A 19 2.29 4.28 3.03
CA THR A 19 2.42 5.74 3.13
C THR A 19 1.89 6.40 1.86
N TYR A 20 1.00 7.38 2.00
CA TYR A 20 0.51 8.17 0.88
C TYR A 20 1.52 9.27 0.52
N GLY A 21 1.73 9.49 -0.79
CA GLY A 21 2.50 10.63 -1.28
C GLY A 21 2.02 11.13 -2.63
N MET A 22 2.07 12.46 -2.83
CA MET A 22 1.85 13.08 -4.14
C MET A 22 3.01 12.83 -5.12
N LYS A 23 4.18 12.40 -4.60
CA LYS A 23 5.32 11.91 -5.38
C LYS A 23 5.55 10.44 -5.02
N SER A 24 5.83 9.62 -6.02
CA SER A 24 6.22 8.22 -5.85
C SER A 24 7.69 8.11 -5.47
N GLY A 25 8.06 7.03 -4.78
CA GLY A 25 9.44 6.72 -4.41
C GLY A 25 9.73 6.72 -2.91
N MET A 26 10.97 6.38 -2.58
CA MET A 26 11.44 6.18 -1.21
C MET A 26 11.66 7.54 -0.53
N LEU A 27 11.06 7.75 0.64
CA LEU A 27 11.43 8.85 1.51
C LEU A 27 12.79 8.55 2.14
N THR A 28 13.81 9.31 1.75
CA THR A 28 15.15 9.28 2.36
C THR A 28 15.29 10.27 3.51
N LYS A 29 14.42 11.29 3.57
CA LYS A 29 14.31 12.24 4.69
C LYS A 29 12.90 12.12 5.28
N GLY A 30 12.73 11.25 6.27
CA GLY A 30 11.45 10.98 6.94
C GLY A 30 11.47 11.44 8.40
N TRP A 31 10.27 11.68 8.96
CA TRP A 31 10.09 12.09 10.36
C TRP A 31 10.38 10.98 11.40
N MET A 32 10.58 9.75 10.94
CA MET A 32 11.00 8.60 11.76
C MET A 32 12.45 8.23 11.38
N PRO A 33 13.42 8.47 12.27
CA PRO A 33 14.82 8.13 12.04
C PRO A 33 14.99 6.64 11.72
N GLY A 34 15.89 6.34 10.78
CA GLY A 34 16.25 4.95 10.42
C GLY A 34 15.19 4.18 9.63
N ARG A 35 14.05 4.79 9.27
CA ARG A 35 13.00 4.13 8.49
C ARG A 35 12.82 4.77 7.12
N TYR A 36 12.77 3.91 6.11
CA TYR A 36 12.42 4.28 4.75
C TYR A 36 10.97 3.97 4.48
N PHE A 37 10.23 4.95 3.96
CA PHE A 37 8.84 4.77 3.57
C PHE A 37 8.72 4.83 2.06
N ALA A 38 8.24 3.74 1.45
CA ALA A 38 7.79 3.77 0.06
C ALA A 38 6.48 4.56 -0.01
N ARG A 39 6.52 5.73 -0.63
CA ARG A 39 5.32 6.53 -0.88
C ARG A 39 4.65 6.08 -2.15
N TRP A 40 3.34 6.00 -2.08
CA TRP A 40 2.50 5.63 -3.21
C TRP A 40 1.49 6.72 -3.51
N LYS A 41 1.25 6.96 -4.81
CA LYS A 41 -0.03 7.53 -5.24
C LYS A 41 -1.11 6.44 -5.14
N LYS A 42 -2.35 6.83 -4.84
CA LYS A 42 -3.47 5.88 -4.74
C LYS A 42 -3.62 5.03 -6.00
N ASP A 43 -3.59 5.67 -7.17
CA ASP A 43 -3.79 4.98 -8.46
C ASP A 43 -2.59 4.11 -8.84
N GLU A 44 -1.39 4.54 -8.49
CA GLU A 44 -0.16 3.77 -8.72
C GLU A 44 -0.15 2.48 -7.89
N LEU A 45 -0.56 2.57 -6.63
CA LEU A 45 -0.71 1.39 -5.77
C LEU A 45 -1.76 0.43 -6.33
N ALA A 46 -2.92 0.95 -6.74
CA ALA A 46 -3.98 0.13 -7.31
C ALA A 46 -3.51 -0.59 -8.59
N LYS A 47 -2.85 0.13 -9.51
CA LYS A 47 -2.27 -0.46 -10.73
C LYS A 47 -1.23 -1.54 -10.40
N THR A 48 -0.40 -1.32 -9.38
CA THR A 48 0.62 -2.28 -8.97
C THR A 48 0.02 -3.54 -8.34
N LEU A 49 -1.05 -3.39 -7.55
CA LEU A 49 -1.82 -4.52 -7.01
C LEU A 49 -2.47 -5.33 -8.13
N HIS A 50 -3.12 -4.66 -9.09
CA HIS A 50 -3.71 -5.32 -10.25
C HIS A 50 -2.68 -6.09 -11.09
N ARG A 51 -1.50 -5.51 -11.35
CA ARG A 51 -0.39 -6.19 -12.05
C ARG A 51 0.19 -7.38 -11.29
N ALA A 52 -0.09 -7.49 -10.00
CA ALA A 52 0.37 -8.57 -9.14
C ALA A 52 -0.76 -9.59 -8.83
N ASP A 53 -1.83 -9.61 -9.63
CA ASP A 53 -3.00 -10.48 -9.48
C ASP A 53 -3.81 -10.28 -8.18
N TRP A 54 -3.76 -9.08 -7.64
CA TRP A 54 -4.64 -8.66 -6.55
C TRP A 54 -5.85 -7.90 -7.11
N GLN A 55 -7.05 -8.36 -6.80
CA GLN A 55 -8.28 -7.61 -6.97
C GLN A 55 -8.46 -6.63 -5.80
N VAL A 56 -8.33 -5.33 -6.04
CA VAL A 56 -8.57 -4.32 -5.01
C VAL A 56 -10.07 -4.28 -4.68
N LEU A 57 -10.42 -4.58 -3.44
CA LEU A 57 -11.79 -4.52 -2.92
C LEU A 57 -12.08 -3.15 -2.31
N SER A 58 -11.10 -2.57 -1.61
CA SER A 58 -11.21 -1.25 -1.00
C SER A 58 -9.86 -0.57 -0.96
N SER A 59 -9.85 0.74 -1.22
CA SER A 59 -8.67 1.60 -1.07
C SER A 59 -9.08 2.98 -0.60
N ARG A 60 -8.66 3.34 0.62
CA ARG A 60 -8.99 4.63 1.24
C ARG A 60 -7.72 5.33 1.70
N VAL A 61 -7.64 6.62 1.37
CA VAL A 61 -6.64 7.51 1.97
C VAL A 61 -7.18 7.95 3.31
N VAL A 62 -6.42 7.71 4.37
CA VAL A 62 -6.76 8.12 5.74
C VAL A 62 -5.70 9.09 6.24
N SER A 63 -6.15 10.10 6.99
CA SER A 63 -5.29 11.05 7.69
C SER A 63 -5.62 10.99 9.16
N ASN A 64 -4.59 11.01 10.01
CA ASN A 64 -4.73 11.42 11.41
C ASN A 64 -5.61 10.51 12.31
N GLN A 65 -5.30 9.21 12.33
CA GLN A 65 -5.77 8.27 13.37
C GLN A 65 -4.55 7.75 14.14
N GLU A 66 -4.03 8.53 15.10
CA GLU A 66 -2.84 8.23 15.93
C GLU A 66 -1.46 8.25 15.26
N ARG A 67 -1.39 8.27 13.92
CA ARG A 67 -0.12 8.32 13.16
C ARG A 67 -0.01 9.61 12.35
N LYS A 68 1.09 10.36 12.52
CA LYS A 68 1.40 11.55 11.69
C LYS A 68 1.48 11.16 10.20
N GLY A 69 0.83 11.96 9.36
CA GLY A 69 0.85 11.81 7.90
C GLY A 69 -0.43 11.24 7.30
N ARG A 70 -0.41 11.08 5.96
CA ARG A 70 -1.47 10.43 5.19
C ARG A 70 -1.06 9.01 4.85
N TRP A 71 -2.01 8.09 4.93
CA TRP A 71 -1.81 6.67 4.69
C TRP A 71 -2.84 6.16 3.70
N ILE A 72 -2.52 5.07 3.01
CA ILE A 72 -3.43 4.34 2.14
C ILE A 72 -3.68 3.00 2.80
N ASN A 73 -4.93 2.79 3.23
CA ASN A 73 -5.39 1.48 3.65
C ASN A 73 -5.98 0.77 2.43
N VAL A 74 -5.52 -0.44 2.18
CA VAL A 74 -5.98 -1.26 1.06
C VAL A 74 -6.40 -2.64 1.55
N ILE A 75 -7.53 -3.11 1.02
CA ILE A 75 -7.99 -4.48 1.12
C ILE A 75 -8.05 -5.02 -0.30
N ALA A 76 -7.37 -6.12 -0.55
CA ALA A 76 -7.37 -6.77 -1.84
C ALA A 76 -7.52 -8.29 -1.69
N ARG A 77 -8.05 -8.94 -2.71
CA ARG A 77 -8.22 -10.39 -2.76
C ARG A 77 -7.33 -10.97 -3.84
N ARG A 78 -6.64 -12.08 -3.56
CA ARG A 78 -5.92 -12.82 -4.60
C ARG A 78 -6.95 -13.37 -5.58
N ARG A 79 -6.77 -13.04 -6.86
CA ARG A 79 -7.53 -13.64 -7.96
C ARG A 79 -7.19 -15.12 -8.09
#